data_AF-A0A7W8NTR6-F1
#
_entry.id   AF-A0A7W8NTR6-F1
#
_cell.length_a   1.000
_cell.length_b   1.000
_cell.length_c   1.000
_cell.angle_alpha   90.00
_cell.angle_beta   90.00
_cell.angle_gamma   90.00
#
_symmetry.space_group_name_H-M   'P 1'
#
loop_
_entity.id
_entity.type
_entity.pdbx_description
1 polymer ?
#
loop_
_entity_poly.entity_id
_entity_poly.type
_entity_poly.pdbx_seq_one_letter_code
_entity_poly.pdbx_strand_id
1 'polypeptide(L)'
;MPKLTVGPWIAAQKLPSKALGRDRFAFLERTRLRHELQQVVGLPLVGMGGSCGKPCFALPYVLTWTEANTQALEDVAAEHSCYVEYGLYPHLKQHDGDLEVAAVQDWTTFAMVYLRPGYDHAEELLERLATALRPA
;
A
#
# COMPACT_ATOMS: atom_id res chain seq x y z
N MET A 1 29.98 -5.00 -0.99
CA MET A 1 29.19 -4.29 0.05
C MET A 1 28.28 -5.31 0.73
N PRO A 2 28.20 -5.37 2.07
CA PRO A 2 27.18 -6.19 2.73
C PRO A 2 25.79 -5.70 2.29
N LYS A 3 24.88 -6.65 2.05
CA LYS A 3 23.48 -6.34 1.71
C LYS A 3 22.79 -5.70 2.93
N LEU A 4 21.78 -4.87 2.70
CA LEU A 4 20.92 -4.37 3.78
C LEU A 4 20.31 -5.53 4.56
N THR A 5 20.44 -5.51 5.89
CA THR A 5 20.02 -6.61 6.78
C THR A 5 18.51 -6.84 6.77
N VAL A 6 17.72 -5.81 6.46
CA VAL A 6 16.26 -5.90 6.35
C VAL A 6 15.79 -6.54 5.02
N GLY A 7 16.70 -6.83 4.09
CA GLY A 7 16.38 -7.37 2.77
C GLY A 7 15.52 -8.65 2.77
N PRO A 8 15.86 -9.69 3.57
CA PRO A 8 15.04 -10.90 3.68
C PRO A 8 13.63 -10.64 4.21
N TRP A 9 13.49 -9.73 5.19
CA TRP A 9 12.19 -9.34 5.73
C TRP A 9 11.34 -8.65 4.65
N ILE A 10 11.90 -7.69 3.90
CA ILE A 10 11.21 -7.03 2.77
C ILE A 10 10.80 -8.06 1.71
N ALA A 11 11.66 -9.03 1.40
CA ALA A 11 11.36 -10.06 0.41
C ALA A 11 10.16 -10.92 0.81
N ALA A 12 10.01 -11.24 2.09
CA ALA A 12 8.85 -11.98 2.60
C ALA A 12 7.52 -11.21 2.49
N GLN A 13 7.57 -9.88 2.39
CA GLN A 13 6.40 -9.02 2.22
C GLN A 13 5.95 -8.90 0.76
N LYS A 14 6.83 -9.23 -0.20
CA LYS A 14 6.53 -9.11 -1.63
C LYS A 14 5.51 -10.16 -2.06
N LEU A 15 4.77 -9.82 -3.11
CA LEU A 15 3.86 -10.75 -3.77
C LEU A 15 4.65 -11.98 -4.27
N PRO A 16 4.35 -13.20 -3.79
CA PRO A 16 5.14 -14.40 -4.13
C PRO A 16 4.88 -14.89 -5.56
N SER A 17 3.69 -14.62 -6.12
CA SER A 17 3.36 -14.91 -7.52
C SER A 17 2.26 -13.99 -8.02
N LYS A 18 2.23 -13.72 -9.34
CA LYS A 18 1.18 -12.89 -9.96
C LYS A 18 -0.23 -13.45 -9.75
N ALA A 19 -0.38 -14.77 -9.62
CA ALA A 19 -1.66 -15.43 -9.42
C ALA A 19 -2.36 -14.99 -8.11
N LEU A 20 -1.57 -14.58 -7.11
CA LEU A 20 -2.07 -14.10 -5.81
C LEU A 20 -2.24 -12.58 -5.77
N GLY A 21 -2.04 -11.88 -6.88
CA GLY A 21 -2.06 -10.42 -6.93
C GLY A 21 -3.40 -9.81 -6.52
N ARG A 22 -4.51 -10.55 -6.62
CA ARG A 22 -5.85 -10.10 -6.20
C ARG A 22 -6.40 -10.88 -5.01
N ASP A 23 -5.58 -11.71 -4.38
CA ASP A 23 -5.98 -12.48 -3.22
C ASP A 23 -5.76 -11.65 -1.94
N ARG A 24 -6.86 -11.07 -1.43
CA ARG A 24 -6.84 -10.27 -0.20
C ARG A 24 -6.43 -11.08 1.04
N PHE A 25 -6.76 -12.38 1.10
CA PHE A 25 -6.44 -13.21 2.26
C PHE A 25 -4.94 -13.53 2.28
N ALA A 26 -4.38 -13.89 1.11
CA ALA A 26 -2.94 -14.06 0.98
C ALA A 26 -2.18 -12.77 1.32
N PHE A 27 -2.75 -11.60 1.05
CA PHE A 27 -2.18 -10.32 1.48
C PHE A 27 -2.22 -10.12 2.99
N LEU A 28 -3.38 -10.31 3.61
CA LEU A 28 -3.56 -10.17 5.06
C LEU A 28 -2.63 -11.10 5.85
N GLU A 29 -2.43 -12.34 5.40
CA GLU A 29 -1.47 -13.26 6.01
C GLU A 29 -0.03 -12.72 5.97
N ARG A 30 0.38 -12.09 4.86
CA ARG A 30 1.72 -11.49 4.75
C ARG A 30 1.86 -10.27 5.66
N THR A 31 0.83 -9.43 5.74
CA THR A 31 0.90 -8.17 6.50
C THR A 31 0.91 -8.37 8.01
N ARG A 32 0.47 -9.52 8.54
CA ARG A 32 0.61 -9.86 9.97
C ARG A 32 2.05 -9.81 10.47
N LEU A 33 3.04 -10.00 9.60
CA LEU A 33 4.46 -9.94 9.96
C LEU A 33 4.98 -8.49 10.14
N ARG A 34 4.13 -7.47 9.93
CA ARG A 34 4.50 -6.03 9.98
C ARG A 34 4.34 -5.38 11.34
N HIS A 35 3.87 -6.11 12.34
CA HIS A 35 3.70 -5.55 13.69
C HIS A 35 5.03 -5.19 14.37
N GLU A 36 6.17 -5.70 13.89
CA GLU A 36 7.49 -5.42 14.44
C GLU A 36 8.27 -4.40 13.59
N LEU A 37 8.66 -3.29 14.24
CA LEU A 37 9.47 -2.24 13.62
C LEU A 37 10.86 -2.76 13.22
N GLN A 38 11.16 -2.71 11.93
CA GLN A 38 12.48 -3.05 11.41
C GLN A 38 13.42 -1.84 11.47
N GLN A 39 14.71 -2.10 11.68
CA GLN A 39 15.73 -1.07 11.79
C GLN A 39 17.04 -1.49 11.11
N VAL A 40 17.76 -0.52 10.56
CA VAL A 40 19.12 -0.71 10.05
C VAL A 40 19.98 0.41 10.62
N VAL A 41 21.14 0.08 11.21
CA VAL A 41 22.05 1.05 11.86
C VAL A 41 21.37 1.99 12.87
N GLY A 42 20.35 1.50 13.59
CA GLY A 42 19.57 2.29 14.56
C GLY A 42 18.53 3.23 13.94
N LEU A 43 18.36 3.21 12.62
CA LEU A 43 17.36 4.00 11.91
C LEU A 43 16.14 3.13 11.58
N PRO A 44 14.90 3.59 11.89
CA PRO A 44 13.69 2.83 11.59
C PRO A 44 13.41 2.78 10.10
N LEU A 45 12.94 1.62 9.62
CA LEU A 45 12.35 1.50 8.29
C LEU A 45 10.97 2.16 8.32
N VAL A 46 10.88 3.36 7.73
CA VAL A 46 9.63 4.15 7.68
C VAL A 46 8.82 3.92 6.42
N GLY A 47 9.19 2.94 5.59
CA GLY A 47 8.45 2.62 4.37
C GLY A 47 9.32 2.27 3.18
N MET A 48 8.67 2.06 2.05
CA MET A 48 9.29 1.67 0.79
C MET A 48 9.07 2.77 -0.23
N GLY A 49 10.14 3.19 -0.91
CA GLY A 49 10.03 4.22 -1.94
C GLY A 49 9.14 3.80 -3.10
N GLY A 50 8.31 4.72 -3.59
CA GLY A 50 7.54 4.54 -4.81
C GLY A 50 8.44 4.55 -6.04
N SER A 51 8.21 3.62 -6.97
CA SER A 51 9.09 3.33 -8.12
C SER A 51 9.12 4.40 -9.23
N CYS A 52 8.27 5.43 -9.21
CA CYS A 52 8.07 6.32 -10.37
C CYS A 52 8.02 7.81 -10.04
N GLY A 53 8.56 8.26 -8.89
CA GLY A 53 8.50 9.68 -8.52
C GLY A 53 7.09 10.19 -8.19
N LYS A 54 6.19 9.27 -7.79
CA LYS A 54 4.84 9.62 -7.34
C LYS A 54 4.92 10.49 -6.07
N PRO A 55 4.22 11.62 -5.97
CA PRO A 55 4.06 12.32 -4.71
C PRO A 55 3.48 11.37 -3.66
N CYS A 56 3.91 11.57 -2.42
CA CYS A 56 3.55 10.76 -1.28
C CYS A 56 2.90 11.66 -0.22
N PHE A 57 1.76 11.23 0.30
CA PHE A 57 0.97 11.96 1.28
C PHE A 57 0.80 11.12 2.54
N ALA A 58 1.05 11.73 3.70
CA ALA A 58 0.81 11.10 4.98
C ALA A 58 -0.67 11.22 5.36
N LEU A 59 -1.30 10.09 5.69
CA LEU A 59 -2.60 10.08 6.36
C LEU A 59 -2.39 10.44 7.84
N PRO A 60 -3.34 11.16 8.49
CA PRO A 60 -3.17 11.64 9.87
C PRO A 60 -3.37 10.53 10.93
N TYR A 61 -3.24 9.27 10.55
CA TYR A 61 -3.45 8.10 11.40
C TYR A 61 -2.59 6.90 10.95
N VAL A 62 -2.42 5.95 11.87
CA VAL A 62 -1.86 4.64 11.56
C VAL A 62 -2.93 3.79 10.88
N LEU A 63 -2.55 3.08 9.83
CA LEU A 63 -3.39 2.07 9.19
C LEU A 63 -2.84 0.69 9.53
N THR A 64 -3.72 -0.28 9.75
CA THR A 64 -3.38 -1.70 9.79
C THR A 64 -4.30 -2.42 8.84
N TRP A 65 -3.77 -3.30 8.00
CA TRP A 65 -4.62 -4.07 7.10
C TRP A 65 -5.42 -5.12 7.87
N THR A 66 -6.73 -4.96 7.78
CA THR A 66 -7.76 -5.88 8.30
C THR A 66 -8.69 -6.21 7.15
N GLU A 67 -9.52 -7.24 7.30
CA GLU A 67 -10.55 -7.54 6.28
C GLU A 67 -11.43 -6.32 5.98
N ALA A 68 -11.84 -5.59 7.01
CA ALA A 68 -12.63 -4.36 6.88
C ALA A 68 -11.89 -3.26 6.10
N ASN A 69 -10.61 -3.02 6.43
CA ASN A 69 -9.82 -1.98 5.74
C ASN A 69 -9.48 -2.38 4.30
N THR A 70 -9.26 -3.67 4.03
CA THR A 70 -9.09 -4.15 2.65
C THR A 70 -10.37 -4.05 1.85
N GLN A 71 -11.54 -4.32 2.45
CA GLN A 71 -12.82 -4.14 1.78
C GLN A 71 -13.08 -2.66 1.48
N ALA A 72 -12.86 -1.77 2.46
CA ALA A 72 -13.01 -0.32 2.25
C ALA A 72 -12.10 0.21 1.13
N LEU A 73 -10.86 -0.31 1.04
CA LEU A 73 -9.95 0.03 -0.06
C LEU A 73 -10.50 -0.43 -1.42
N GLU A 74 -11.02 -1.66 -1.49
CA GLU A 74 -11.60 -2.21 -2.71
C GLU A 74 -12.87 -1.45 -3.14
N ASP A 75 -13.69 -1.01 -2.18
CA ASP A 75 -14.87 -0.19 -2.44
C ASP A 75 -14.46 1.16 -3.05
N VAL A 76 -13.46 1.84 -2.48
CA VAL A 76 -12.90 3.08 -3.06
C VAL A 76 -12.30 2.84 -4.44
N ALA A 77 -11.63 1.71 -4.67
CA ALA A 77 -11.12 1.36 -5.98
C ALA A 77 -12.26 1.21 -6.99
N ALA A 78 -13.35 0.52 -6.62
CA ALA A 78 -14.52 0.35 -7.47
C ALA A 78 -15.22 1.68 -7.80
N GLU A 79 -15.33 2.61 -6.83
CA GLU A 79 -15.84 3.98 -7.05
C GLU A 79 -15.07 4.70 -8.18
N HIS A 80 -13.77 4.40 -8.34
CA HIS A 80 -12.88 5.01 -9.33
C HIS A 80 -12.62 4.13 -10.56
N SER A 81 -13.45 3.11 -10.81
CA SER A 81 -13.25 2.14 -11.90
C SER A 81 -11.86 1.48 -11.91
N CYS A 82 -11.36 1.19 -10.71
CA CYS A 82 -10.10 0.53 -10.46
C CYS A 82 -10.30 -0.81 -9.75
N TYR A 83 -9.27 -1.67 -9.81
CA TYR A 83 -9.13 -2.83 -8.95
C TYR A 83 -7.91 -2.69 -8.04
N VAL A 84 -7.90 -3.46 -6.95
CA VAL A 84 -6.75 -3.53 -6.04
C VAL A 84 -5.85 -4.70 -6.43
N GLU A 85 -4.57 -4.41 -6.65
CA GLU A 85 -3.51 -5.41 -6.67
C GLU A 85 -2.74 -5.37 -5.35
N TYR A 86 -2.74 -6.49 -4.64
CA TYR A 86 -2.05 -6.68 -3.37
C TYR A 86 -0.59 -7.08 -3.58
N GLY A 87 0.22 -6.11 -3.98
CA GLY A 87 1.66 -6.25 -4.15
C GLY A 87 2.44 -6.33 -2.83
N LEU A 88 3.50 -5.53 -2.77
CA LEU A 88 4.23 -5.26 -1.53
C LEU A 88 3.37 -4.43 -0.56
N TYR A 89 2.57 -3.53 -1.12
CA TYR A 89 1.46 -2.85 -0.47
C TYR A 89 0.33 -2.75 -1.52
N PRO A 90 -0.92 -2.44 -1.15
CA PRO A 90 -2.03 -2.40 -2.10
C PRO A 90 -1.88 -1.28 -3.13
N HIS A 91 -2.08 -1.61 -4.40
CA HIS A 91 -2.03 -0.70 -5.54
C HIS A 91 -3.41 -0.63 -6.19
N LEU A 92 -3.92 0.58 -6.44
CA LEU A 92 -5.13 0.79 -7.23
C LEU A 92 -4.72 0.92 -8.70
N LYS A 93 -5.32 0.08 -9.54
CA LYS A 93 -5.04 0.03 -10.97
C LYS A 93 -6.33 0.16 -11.77
N GLN A 94 -6.28 0.94 -12.84
CA GLN A 94 -7.39 1.02 -13.78
C GLN A 94 -7.59 -0.33 -14.48
N HIS A 95 -8.85 -0.69 -14.74
CA HIS A 95 -9.17 -1.90 -15.49
C HIS A 95 -8.66 -1.86 -16.92
N ASP A 96 -8.65 -0.67 -17.53
CA ASP A 96 -8.07 -0.46 -18.85
C ASP A 96 -6.57 -0.19 -18.73
N GLY A 97 -5.76 -1.02 -19.38
CA GLY A 97 -4.30 -0.85 -19.46
C GLY A 97 -3.51 -1.11 -18.16
N ASP A 98 -4.14 -1.59 -17.08
CA ASP A 98 -3.49 -1.90 -15.79
C ASP A 98 -2.68 -0.73 -15.20
N LEU A 99 -3.10 0.51 -15.49
CA LEU A 99 -2.38 1.69 -15.03
C LEU A 99 -2.53 1.88 -13.53
N GLU A 100 -1.43 1.79 -12.80
CA GLU A 100 -1.40 2.12 -11.36
C GLU A 100 -1.61 3.62 -11.15
N VAL A 101 -2.70 3.99 -10.48
CA VAL A 101 -3.08 5.37 -10.17
C VAL A 101 -2.76 5.74 -8.72
N ALA A 102 -2.79 4.78 -7.81
CA ALA A 102 -2.46 5.00 -6.41
C ALA A 102 -1.85 3.75 -5.75
N ALA A 103 -1.20 3.95 -4.60
CA ALA A 103 -0.81 2.85 -3.74
C ALA A 103 -0.80 3.28 -2.26
N VAL A 104 -1.23 2.40 -1.37
CA VAL A 104 -1.43 2.72 0.06
C VAL A 104 -0.52 1.87 0.91
N GLN A 105 0.21 2.47 1.83
CA GLN A 105 1.27 1.82 2.59
C GLN A 105 1.05 2.00 4.10
N ASP A 106 1.11 0.91 4.89
CA ASP A 106 0.65 0.84 6.29
C ASP A 106 1.77 0.77 7.35
N TRP A 107 2.95 0.28 7.00
CA TRP A 107 4.03 -0.09 7.93
C TRP A 107 4.90 1.07 8.44
N THR A 108 4.31 2.23 8.69
CA THR A 108 5.00 3.42 9.23
C THR A 108 4.23 4.00 10.40
N THR A 109 4.79 4.99 11.09
CA THR A 109 4.08 5.76 12.13
C THR A 109 2.82 6.47 11.61
N PHE A 110 2.66 6.56 10.29
CA PHE A 110 1.46 6.99 9.60
C PHE A 110 1.28 6.19 8.31
N ALA A 111 0.04 6.02 7.86
CA ALA A 111 -0.18 5.46 6.54
C ALA A 111 0.24 6.45 5.45
N MET A 112 0.77 5.97 4.34
CA MET A 112 1.21 6.79 3.21
C MET A 112 0.45 6.42 1.94
N VAL A 113 0.02 7.43 1.18
CA VAL A 113 -0.62 7.27 -0.12
C VAL A 113 0.29 7.86 -1.19
N TYR A 114 0.68 7.02 -2.15
CA TYR A 114 1.36 7.43 -3.36
C TYR A 114 0.34 7.64 -4.47
N LEU A 115 0.39 8.78 -5.19
CA LEU A 115 -0.53 9.08 -6.28
C LEU A 115 0.19 9.31 -7.60
N ARG A 116 -0.42 8.89 -8.71
CA ARG A 116 0.05 9.23 -10.05
C ARG A 116 -0.31 10.71 -10.33
N PRO A 117 0.67 11.59 -10.65
CA PRO A 117 0.39 13.01 -10.91
C PRO A 117 -0.54 13.27 -12.10
N GLY A 118 -0.50 12.41 -13.12
CA GLY A 118 -1.30 12.55 -14.33
C GLY A 118 -2.64 11.80 -14.27
N TYR A 119 -3.14 11.45 -13.09
CA TYR A 119 -4.47 10.87 -12.95
C TYR A 119 -5.48 11.98 -12.65
N ASP A 120 -6.49 12.12 -13.51
CA ASP A 120 -7.42 13.26 -13.49
C ASP A 120 -8.22 13.40 -12.17
N HIS A 121 -8.47 12.28 -11.48
CA HIS A 121 -9.20 12.25 -10.20
C HIS A 121 -8.29 12.06 -8.98
N ALA A 122 -7.01 12.44 -9.07
CA ALA A 122 -6.04 12.18 -8.01
C ALA A 122 -6.39 12.81 -6.65
N GLU A 123 -6.88 14.05 -6.63
CA GLU A 123 -7.25 14.74 -5.39
C GLU A 123 -8.51 14.11 -4.76
N GLU A 124 -9.55 13.88 -5.56
CA GLU A 124 -10.77 13.18 -5.13
C GLU A 124 -10.45 11.80 -4.55
N LEU A 125 -9.60 11.02 -5.24
CA LEU A 125 -9.15 9.72 -4.77
C LEU A 125 -8.40 9.83 -3.44
N LEU A 126 -7.56 10.84 -3.26
CA LEU A 126 -6.84 11.06 -2.00
C LEU A 126 -7.80 11.31 -0.84
N GLU A 127 -8.79 12.18 -1.02
CA GLU A 127 -9.81 12.51 -0.02
C GLU A 127 -10.65 11.29 0.35
N ARG A 128 -11.05 10.50 -0.65
CA ARG A 128 -11.80 9.25 -0.45
C ARG A 128 -10.98 8.23 0.32
N LEU A 129 -9.71 8.02 -0.05
CA LEU A 129 -8.81 7.13 0.69
C LEU A 129 -8.60 7.59 2.14
N ALA A 130 -8.40 8.89 2.37
CA ALA A 130 -8.21 9.46 3.70
C ALA A 130 -9.46 9.41 4.61
N THR A 131 -10.63 9.27 3.99
CA THR A 131 -11.91 9.14 4.71
C THR A 131 -12.26 7.67 4.96
N ALA A 132 -12.23 6.85 3.91
CA ALA A 132 -12.67 5.46 3.96
C ALA A 132 -11.75 4.57 4.80
N LEU A 133 -10.45 4.87 4.84
CA LEU A 133 -9.47 4.08 5.60
C LEU A 133 -9.25 4.60 7.03
N ARG A 134 -10.01 5.60 7.46
CA ARG A 134 -9.89 6.14 8.81
C ARG A 134 -10.36 5.10 9.83
N PRO A 135 -9.53 4.72 10.82
CA PRO A 135 -9.97 3.85 11.90
C PRO A 135 -11.18 4.45 12.64
N ALA A 136 -12.09 3.59 13.08
CA ALA A 136 -13.24 3.98 13.90
C ALA A 136 -12.81 4.47 15.30
#